data_AF-A0A397JDT6-F1
#
_entry.id   AF-A0A397JDT6-F1
#
_cell.length_a   1.000
_cell.length_b   1.000
_cell.length_c   1.000
_cell.angle_alpha   90.00
_cell.angle_beta   90.00
_cell.angle_gamma   90.00
#
_symmetry.space_group_name_H-M   'P 1'
#
loop_
_entity.id
_entity.type
_entity.pdbx_description
1 polymer ?
#
loop_
_entity_poly.entity_id
_entity_poly.type
_entity_poly.pdbx_seq_one_letter_code
_entity_poly.pdbx_strand_id
1 'polypeptide(L)'
;MLRYCSICWQKTLKFSHCNYCNKWDYGKCYECGEQNIKPEWCPNCKQLEITLKILPLTNGFNKIDQLIHESQLKQNHNCWRWIDHTELDNIQYLSEGGYGIVYKAVWNNMPEEIEKNYLNASNASKIVAMKKLKNSQNITKDFINEIKAYNENNYSYIIPIYCITRDPITNEYAIVMQYCDKGDWKHIIRQNDKSLSWRDRLHMLFNMTNALKEIHENGYVHCDIHPGNILQNEYSSYLSDLGLCNIK
;
A
#
# COMPACT_ATOMS: atom_id res chain seq x y z
N MET A 1 -35.34 -2.77 20.55
CA MET A 1 -34.84 -4.13 20.85
C MET A 1 -33.61 -3.97 21.74
N LEU A 2 -33.63 -4.51 22.96
CA LEU A 2 -32.50 -4.40 23.90
C LEU A 2 -31.40 -5.37 23.45
N ARG A 3 -30.16 -4.91 23.31
CA ARG A 3 -29.02 -5.73 22.90
C ARG A 3 -28.00 -5.79 24.05
N TYR A 4 -27.38 -6.96 24.22
CA TYR A 4 -26.24 -7.12 25.13
C TYR A 4 -24.95 -6.95 24.34
N CYS A 5 -23.95 -6.34 24.98
CA CYS A 5 -22.62 -6.27 24.41
C CYS A 5 -22.02 -7.68 24.34
N SER A 6 -21.56 -8.13 23.19
CA SER A 6 -20.96 -9.46 23.03
C SER A 6 -19.58 -9.61 23.68
N ILE A 7 -18.98 -8.48 24.08
CA ILE A 7 -17.68 -8.41 24.78
C ILE A 7 -17.87 -8.48 26.30
N CYS A 8 -18.70 -7.60 26.88
CA CYS A 8 -18.83 -7.44 28.33
C CYS A 8 -20.20 -7.84 28.90
N TRP A 9 -21.12 -8.30 28.05
CA TRP A 9 -22.44 -8.80 28.41
C TRP A 9 -23.34 -7.78 29.12
N GLN A 10 -22.96 -6.50 29.09
CA GLN A 10 -23.76 -5.41 29.62
C GLN A 10 -24.84 -4.98 28.62
N LYS A 11 -26.00 -4.57 29.14
CA LYS A 11 -27.14 -4.12 28.35
C LYS A 11 -26.82 -2.75 27.73
N THR A 12 -26.86 -2.63 26.41
CA THR A 12 -26.52 -1.40 25.68
C THR A 12 -27.72 -0.88 24.87
N LEU A 13 -27.76 0.46 24.72
CA LEU A 13 -28.75 1.18 23.92
C LEU A 13 -28.26 1.49 22.50
N LYS A 14 -26.94 1.36 22.23
CA LYS A 14 -26.32 1.72 20.94
C LYS A 14 -25.91 0.48 20.16
N PHE A 15 -26.03 0.56 18.82
CA PHE A 15 -25.88 -0.57 17.92
C PHE A 15 -24.43 -1.09 17.74
N SER A 16 -23.42 -0.32 18.14
CA SER A 16 -22.02 -0.64 17.80
C SER A 16 -20.95 -0.17 18.78
N HIS A 17 -21.23 0.71 19.75
CA HIS A 17 -20.26 1.11 20.79
C HIS A 17 -20.83 0.84 22.18
N CYS A 18 -20.10 0.07 22.99
CA CYS A 18 -20.52 -0.25 24.34
C CYS A 18 -19.98 0.80 25.32
N ASN A 19 -20.89 1.51 26.00
CA ASN A 19 -20.51 2.53 26.99
C ASN A 19 -19.85 1.94 28.25
N TYR A 20 -19.96 0.64 28.52
CA TYR A 20 -19.42 0.01 29.73
C TYR A 20 -17.96 -0.42 29.58
N CYS A 21 -17.63 -1.12 28.48
CA CYS A 21 -16.25 -1.52 28.21
C CYS A 21 -15.51 -0.52 27.31
N ASN A 22 -16.19 0.54 26.86
CA ASN A 22 -15.67 1.56 25.94
C ASN A 22 -15.04 0.97 24.66
N LYS A 23 -15.64 -0.11 24.14
CA LYS A 23 -15.20 -0.79 22.92
C LYS A 23 -16.31 -0.82 21.89
N TRP A 24 -15.91 -0.82 20.63
CA TRP A 24 -16.79 -1.13 19.53
C TRP A 24 -17.14 -2.62 19.55
N ASP A 25 -18.42 -2.91 19.39
CA ASP A 25 -18.98 -4.25 19.40
C ASP A 25 -19.64 -4.53 18.06
N TYR A 26 -18.94 -5.31 17.23
CA TYR A 26 -19.41 -5.74 15.92
C TYR A 26 -20.07 -7.13 15.96
N GLY A 27 -20.39 -7.62 17.15
CA GLY A 27 -20.95 -8.94 17.37
C GLY A 27 -19.93 -10.07 17.23
N LYS A 28 -20.40 -11.30 17.44
CA LYS A 28 -19.61 -12.50 17.24
C LYS A 28 -19.73 -13.00 15.79
N CYS A 29 -18.66 -13.59 15.29
CA CYS A 29 -18.62 -14.29 14.03
C CYS A 29 -19.61 -15.45 14.06
N TYR A 30 -20.44 -15.56 13.03
CA TYR A 30 -21.39 -16.67 12.91
C TYR A 30 -20.68 -18.03 12.76
N GLU A 31 -19.56 -18.05 12.04
CA GLU A 31 -18.82 -19.29 11.71
C GLU A 31 -18.05 -19.88 12.90
N CYS A 32 -17.36 -19.05 13.69
CA CYS A 32 -16.48 -19.55 14.76
C CYS A 32 -16.82 -19.04 16.17
N GLY A 33 -17.79 -18.13 16.32
CA GLY A 33 -18.18 -17.57 17.61
C GLY A 33 -17.20 -16.56 18.22
N GLU A 34 -16.07 -16.28 17.57
CA GLU A 34 -15.09 -15.26 18.01
C GLU A 34 -15.59 -13.84 17.76
N GLN A 35 -14.97 -12.85 18.42
CA GLN A 35 -15.36 -11.45 18.28
C GLN A 35 -15.03 -10.90 16.88
N ASN A 36 -16.02 -10.34 16.18
CA ASN A 36 -15.74 -9.56 14.96
C ASN A 36 -15.09 -8.23 15.34
N ILE A 37 -14.14 -7.79 14.53
CA ILE A 37 -13.45 -6.50 14.72
C ILE A 37 -13.94 -5.40 13.77
N LYS A 38 -14.77 -5.76 12.79
CA LYS A 38 -15.61 -4.86 11.98
C LYS A 38 -16.85 -5.63 11.50
N PRO A 39 -17.89 -4.98 10.96
CA PRO A 39 -19.07 -5.69 10.46
C PRO A 39 -18.66 -6.82 9.50
N GLU A 40 -19.15 -8.03 9.77
CA GLU A 40 -18.95 -9.23 8.94
C GLU A 40 -17.49 -9.66 8.73
N TRP A 41 -16.58 -9.26 9.61
CA TRP A 41 -15.17 -9.64 9.51
C TRP A 41 -14.64 -10.23 10.82
N CYS A 42 -14.26 -11.50 10.73
CA CYS A 42 -13.64 -12.26 11.81
C CYS A 42 -12.17 -12.56 11.49
N PRO A 43 -11.23 -12.19 12.37
CA PRO A 43 -9.80 -12.43 12.14
C PRO A 43 -9.49 -13.91 11.92
N ASN A 44 -10.06 -14.79 12.76
CA ASN A 44 -9.74 -16.21 12.72
C ASN A 44 -10.29 -16.89 11.45
N CYS A 45 -11.56 -16.63 11.11
CA CYS A 45 -12.14 -17.18 9.89
C CYS A 45 -11.44 -16.66 8.63
N LYS A 46 -11.00 -15.41 8.62
CA LYS A 46 -10.23 -14.86 7.49
C LYS A 46 -8.85 -15.50 7.36
N GLN A 47 -8.17 -15.74 8.47
CA GLN A 47 -6.90 -16.47 8.48
C GLN A 47 -7.06 -17.92 8.00
N LEU A 48 -8.12 -18.60 8.43
CA LEU A 48 -8.46 -19.95 7.97
C LEU A 48 -8.79 -19.98 6.48
N GLU A 49 -9.57 -19.02 5.98
CA GLU A 49 -9.88 -18.87 4.55
C GLU A 49 -8.58 -18.79 3.72
N ILE A 50 -7.58 -18.06 4.18
CA ILE A 50 -6.28 -17.98 3.50
C ILE A 50 -5.51 -19.27 3.59
N THR A 51 -5.41 -19.83 4.79
CA THR A 51 -4.65 -21.07 4.99
C THR A 51 -5.20 -22.15 4.05
N LEU A 52 -6.53 -22.25 3.92
CA LEU A 52 -7.20 -23.15 3.00
C LEU A 52 -7.09 -22.77 1.52
N LYS A 53 -6.91 -21.49 1.17
CA LYS A 53 -6.61 -21.08 -0.21
C LYS A 53 -5.15 -21.39 -0.57
N ILE A 54 -4.20 -21.22 0.34
CA ILE A 54 -2.77 -21.45 0.11
C ILE A 54 -2.44 -22.95 0.12
N LEU A 55 -3.02 -23.74 1.03
CA LEU A 55 -2.72 -25.16 1.23
C LEU A 55 -2.82 -26.04 -0.04
N PRO A 56 -3.85 -25.93 -0.90
CA PRO A 56 -3.96 -26.72 -2.13
C PRO A 56 -2.95 -26.31 -3.22
N LEU A 57 -2.29 -25.17 -3.06
CA LEU A 57 -1.56 -24.50 -4.13
C LEU A 57 -0.03 -24.64 -3.99
N THR A 58 0.48 -25.51 -3.12
CA THR A 58 1.94 -25.69 -2.92
C THR A 58 2.71 -26.18 -4.16
N ASN A 59 2.03 -26.55 -5.25
CA ASN A 59 2.65 -26.84 -6.55
C ASN A 59 2.43 -25.75 -7.64
N GLY A 60 1.88 -24.58 -7.30
CA GLY A 60 1.59 -23.52 -8.28
C GLY A 60 1.31 -22.10 -7.75
N PHE A 61 1.14 -21.89 -6.44
CA PHE A 61 1.07 -20.58 -5.82
C PHE A 61 2.46 -19.98 -5.75
N ASN A 62 2.65 -18.84 -6.40
CA ASN A 62 3.92 -18.15 -6.32
C ASN A 62 3.93 -17.29 -5.03
N LYS A 63 5.12 -16.93 -4.55
CA LYS A 63 5.31 -16.16 -3.31
C LYS A 63 4.65 -14.76 -3.35
N ILE A 64 4.33 -14.26 -4.55
CA ILE A 64 3.66 -12.98 -4.75
C ILE A 64 2.16 -13.10 -4.46
N ASP A 65 1.53 -14.20 -4.87
CA ASP A 65 0.12 -14.46 -4.57
C ASP A 65 -0.13 -14.46 -3.05
N GLN A 66 0.79 -15.08 -2.29
CA GLN A 66 0.77 -15.03 -0.83
C GLN A 66 0.84 -13.60 -0.29
N LEU A 67 1.78 -12.78 -0.78
CA LEU A 67 1.95 -11.39 -0.32
C LEU A 67 0.73 -10.51 -0.66
N ILE A 68 0.14 -10.71 -1.84
CA ILE A 68 -1.08 -10.04 -2.26
C ILE A 68 -2.22 -10.38 -1.29
N HIS A 69 -2.41 -11.66 -0.97
CA HIS A 69 -3.43 -12.07 -0.01
C HIS A 69 -3.18 -11.57 1.41
N GLU A 70 -1.93 -11.58 1.87
CA GLU A 70 -1.55 -10.99 3.16
C GLU A 70 -1.90 -9.50 3.22
N SER A 71 -1.68 -8.74 2.14
CA SER A 71 -2.06 -7.31 2.06
C SER A 71 -3.57 -7.10 2.18
N GLN A 72 -4.38 -7.96 1.55
CA GLN A 72 -5.84 -7.86 1.51
C GLN A 72 -6.50 -8.14 2.87
N LEU A 73 -5.75 -8.74 3.81
CA LEU A 73 -6.21 -8.92 5.19
C LEU A 73 -5.98 -7.72 6.07
N LYS A 74 -4.91 -6.97 5.81
CA LYS A 74 -4.60 -5.78 6.58
C LYS A 74 -5.76 -4.82 6.31
N GLN A 75 -6.34 -4.28 7.38
CA GLN A 75 -7.57 -3.47 7.34
C GLN A 75 -7.32 -2.07 6.75
N ASN A 76 -6.59 -2.01 5.63
CA ASN A 76 -6.04 -0.79 5.08
C ASN A 76 -6.62 -0.56 3.69
N HIS A 77 -6.73 0.72 3.31
CA HIS A 77 -7.30 1.18 2.04
C HIS A 77 -6.48 0.77 0.80
N ASN A 78 -5.33 0.13 1.00
CA ASN A 78 -4.36 -0.30 0.00
C ASN A 78 -4.33 -1.83 -0.14
N CYS A 79 -5.44 -2.43 -0.56
CA CYS A 79 -5.45 -3.87 -0.88
C CYS A 79 -4.74 -4.11 -2.21
N TRP A 80 -3.60 -4.81 -2.18
CA TRP A 80 -2.88 -5.10 -3.40
C TRP A 80 -3.62 -6.12 -4.25
N ARG A 81 -3.36 -6.04 -5.56
CA ARG A 81 -3.97 -6.92 -6.55
C ARG A 81 -2.91 -7.40 -7.53
N TRP A 82 -3.15 -8.56 -8.12
CA TRP A 82 -2.49 -8.94 -9.36
C TRP A 82 -3.27 -8.32 -10.52
N ILE A 83 -2.57 -7.78 -11.52
CA ILE A 83 -3.18 -7.37 -12.78
C ILE A 83 -2.39 -7.92 -13.96
N ASP A 84 -3.08 -8.17 -15.07
CA ASP A 84 -2.38 -8.46 -16.32
C ASP A 84 -1.63 -7.20 -16.79
N HIS A 85 -0.41 -7.38 -17.30
CA HIS A 85 0.38 -6.27 -17.82
C HIS A 85 -0.33 -5.55 -18.98
N THR A 86 -1.19 -6.27 -19.72
CA THR A 86 -1.97 -5.68 -20.82
C THR A 86 -3.03 -4.69 -20.36
N GLU A 87 -3.32 -4.60 -19.06
CA GLU A 87 -4.22 -3.55 -18.53
C GLU A 87 -3.55 -2.17 -18.46
N LEU A 88 -2.24 -2.09 -18.68
CA LEU A 88 -1.46 -0.86 -18.66
C LEU A 88 -1.19 -0.37 -20.08
N ASP A 89 -1.75 0.79 -20.40
CA ASP A 89 -1.62 1.46 -21.68
C ASP A 89 -0.62 2.63 -21.61
N ASN A 90 -0.22 3.14 -22.78
CA ASN A 90 0.62 4.34 -22.92
C ASN A 90 1.88 4.31 -22.03
N ILE A 91 2.56 3.15 -21.98
CA ILE A 91 3.76 2.95 -21.17
C ILE A 91 4.90 3.81 -21.72
N GLN A 92 5.37 4.76 -20.90
CA GLN A 92 6.43 5.72 -21.24
C GLN A 92 7.56 5.62 -20.22
N TYR A 93 8.80 5.54 -20.69
CA TYR A 93 9.98 5.56 -19.81
C TYR A 93 10.04 6.88 -19.02
N LEU A 94 10.34 6.80 -17.71
CA LEU A 94 10.58 7.97 -16.86
C LEU A 94 12.04 8.05 -16.41
N SER A 95 12.55 6.98 -15.81
CA SER A 95 13.88 6.98 -15.21
C SER A 95 14.41 5.57 -14.98
N GLU A 96 15.73 5.45 -14.89
CA GLU A 96 16.43 4.22 -14.54
C GLU A 96 17.32 4.46 -13.33
N GLY A 97 17.26 3.55 -12.36
CA GLY A 97 18.11 3.53 -11.18
C GLY A 97 18.88 2.22 -11.05
N GLY A 98 19.58 2.06 -9.91
CA GLY A 98 20.29 0.82 -9.59
C GLY A 98 19.35 -0.38 -9.43
N TYR A 99 18.14 -0.14 -8.91
CA TYR A 99 17.19 -1.20 -8.53
C TYR A 99 16.09 -1.48 -9.58
N GLY A 100 16.00 -0.68 -10.64
CA GLY A 100 14.89 -0.83 -11.58
C GLY A 100 14.77 0.28 -12.62
N ILE A 101 13.78 0.13 -13.49
CA ILE A 101 13.35 1.11 -14.46
C ILE A 101 11.92 1.52 -14.13
N VAL A 102 11.66 2.82 -14.07
CA VAL A 102 10.35 3.38 -13.78
C VAL A 102 9.72 3.88 -15.08
N TYR A 103 8.46 3.52 -15.27
CA TYR A 103 7.62 3.94 -16.38
C TYR A 103 6.39 4.68 -15.86
N LYS A 104 5.87 5.59 -16.67
CA LYS A 104 4.52 6.13 -16.56
C LYS A 104 3.59 5.26 -17.39
N ALA A 105 2.40 4.96 -16.90
CA ALA A 105 1.40 4.20 -17.65
C ALA A 105 -0.02 4.69 -17.32
N VAL A 106 -1.00 4.29 -18.11
CA VAL A 106 -2.43 4.52 -17.88
C VAL A 106 -3.10 3.18 -17.56
N TRP A 107 -3.78 3.07 -16.42
CA TRP A 107 -4.54 1.89 -16.03
C TRP A 107 -6.04 2.11 -16.21
N ASN A 108 -6.55 1.82 -17.40
CA ASN A 108 -7.92 2.17 -17.78
C ASN A 108 -9.01 1.49 -16.94
N ASN A 109 -8.75 0.30 -16.43
CA ASN A 109 -9.70 -0.48 -15.63
C ASN A 109 -9.41 -0.42 -14.13
N MET A 110 -8.76 0.65 -13.66
CA MET A 110 -8.51 0.87 -12.23
C MET A 110 -9.81 0.76 -11.41
N PRO A 111 -9.85 -0.06 -10.35
CA PRO A 111 -11.03 -0.19 -9.49
C PRO A 111 -11.43 1.14 -8.84
N GLU A 112 -12.73 1.40 -8.77
CA GLU A 112 -13.30 2.66 -8.25
C GLU A 112 -12.87 2.96 -6.80
N GLU A 113 -12.59 1.94 -6.00
CA GLU A 113 -12.04 2.09 -4.65
C GLU A 113 -10.64 2.73 -4.64
N ILE A 114 -9.75 2.29 -5.53
CA ILE A 114 -8.40 2.88 -5.67
C ILE A 114 -8.53 4.30 -6.22
N GLU A 115 -9.38 4.48 -7.23
CA GLU A 115 -9.66 5.80 -7.77
C GLU A 115 -10.17 6.75 -6.68
N LYS A 116 -11.20 6.39 -5.90
CA LYS A 116 -11.73 7.26 -4.84
C LYS A 116 -10.74 7.54 -3.69
N ASN A 117 -9.95 6.54 -3.28
CA ASN A 117 -9.06 6.68 -2.12
C ASN A 117 -7.82 7.53 -2.41
N TYR A 118 -7.38 7.60 -3.67
CA TYR A 118 -6.11 8.25 -4.05
C TYR A 118 -6.29 9.41 -5.03
N LEU A 119 -7.41 9.46 -5.73
CA LEU A 119 -7.76 10.50 -6.69
C LEU A 119 -8.89 11.36 -6.09
N ASN A 120 -8.52 12.28 -5.19
CA ASN A 120 -9.46 13.30 -4.73
C ASN A 120 -10.01 14.07 -5.94
N ALA A 121 -11.28 13.81 -6.24
CA ALA A 121 -12.23 14.54 -7.08
C ALA A 121 -11.68 15.39 -8.25
N SER A 122 -12.14 15.02 -9.44
CA SER A 122 -12.45 15.89 -10.61
C SER A 122 -11.47 16.04 -11.77
N ASN A 123 -10.24 15.52 -11.73
CA ASN A 123 -9.38 15.49 -12.94
C ASN A 123 -8.18 14.54 -12.90
N ALA A 124 -8.11 13.59 -11.96
CA ALA A 124 -6.97 12.72 -11.88
C ALA A 124 -7.10 11.62 -12.93
N SER A 125 -6.32 11.77 -13.99
CA SER A 125 -6.08 10.74 -14.98
C SER A 125 -5.70 9.42 -14.30
N LYS A 126 -6.11 8.28 -14.87
CA LYS A 126 -5.76 6.92 -14.45
C LYS A 126 -4.26 6.58 -14.62
N ILE A 127 -3.41 7.56 -14.36
CA ILE A 127 -1.96 7.52 -14.55
C ILE A 127 -1.33 6.92 -13.30
N VAL A 128 -0.45 5.96 -13.53
CA VAL A 128 0.30 5.24 -12.51
C VAL A 128 1.79 5.27 -12.85
N ALA A 129 2.62 5.11 -11.82
CA ALA A 129 4.03 4.78 -11.99
C ALA A 129 4.18 3.26 -11.91
N MET A 130 4.97 2.67 -12.80
CA MET A 130 5.29 1.26 -12.82
C MET A 130 6.81 1.09 -12.72
N LYS A 131 7.29 0.58 -11.59
CA LYS A 131 8.72 0.25 -11.37
C LYS A 131 8.94 -1.21 -11.76
N LYS A 132 9.57 -1.45 -12.91
CA LYS A 132 10.12 -2.78 -13.26
C LYS A 132 11.40 -2.98 -12.47
N LEU A 133 11.50 -4.09 -11.77
CA LEU A 133 12.68 -4.40 -10.97
C LEU A 133 13.64 -5.24 -11.81
N LYS A 134 14.89 -4.77 -11.93
CA LYS A 134 15.91 -5.44 -12.75
C LYS A 134 16.16 -6.86 -12.23
N ASN A 135 16.36 -7.80 -13.15
CA ASN A 135 16.69 -9.20 -12.83
C ASN A 135 15.61 -9.92 -12.00
N SER A 136 14.36 -9.47 -12.08
CA SER A 136 13.24 -10.06 -11.35
C SER A 136 12.55 -11.19 -12.10
N GLN A 137 13.13 -11.72 -13.20
CA GLN A 137 12.58 -12.87 -13.92
C GLN A 137 12.37 -14.08 -12.98
N ASN A 138 13.26 -14.20 -11.99
CA ASN A 138 13.12 -15.06 -10.84
C ASN A 138 12.83 -14.20 -9.61
N ILE A 139 11.93 -14.68 -8.73
CA ILE A 139 11.62 -14.00 -7.47
C ILE A 139 12.88 -13.95 -6.59
N THR A 140 13.52 -12.79 -6.53
CA THR A 140 14.70 -12.56 -5.68
C THR A 140 14.30 -12.26 -4.25
N LYS A 141 15.24 -12.46 -3.32
CA LYS A 141 15.03 -12.06 -1.91
C LYS A 141 14.80 -10.56 -1.79
N ASP A 142 15.54 -9.76 -2.56
CA ASP A 142 15.47 -8.30 -2.52
C ASP A 142 14.11 -7.80 -2.99
N PHE A 143 13.57 -8.37 -4.07
CA PHE A 143 12.21 -8.06 -4.52
C PHE A 143 11.18 -8.38 -3.43
N ILE A 144 11.26 -9.57 -2.84
CA ILE A 144 10.35 -9.98 -1.77
C ILE A 144 10.47 -9.07 -0.54
N ASN A 145 11.68 -8.63 -0.21
CA ASN A 145 11.90 -7.73 0.92
C ASN A 145 11.31 -6.34 0.67
N GLU A 146 11.49 -5.78 -0.52
CA GLU A 146 10.88 -4.50 -0.92
C GLU A 146 9.36 -4.57 -0.83
N ILE A 147 8.76 -5.64 -1.40
CA ILE A 147 7.32 -5.90 -1.35
C ILE A 147 6.85 -6.09 0.10
N LYS A 148 7.59 -6.82 0.95
CA LYS A 148 7.21 -6.93 2.36
C LYS A 148 7.27 -5.59 3.09
N ALA A 149 8.31 -4.79 2.85
CA ALA A 149 8.46 -3.48 3.47
C ALA A 149 7.30 -2.56 3.10
N TYR A 150 6.87 -2.53 1.82
CA TYR A 150 5.68 -1.78 1.44
C TYR A 150 4.40 -2.35 2.06
N ASN A 151 4.28 -3.68 2.21
CA ASN A 151 3.08 -4.27 2.80
C ASN A 151 2.95 -3.98 4.30
N GLU A 152 4.06 -3.83 5.00
CA GLU A 152 4.08 -3.42 6.41
C GLU A 152 3.91 -1.90 6.57
N ASN A 153 4.33 -1.10 5.59
CA ASN A 153 4.37 0.37 5.66
C ASN A 153 3.55 0.98 4.51
N ASN A 154 2.22 0.99 4.63
CA ASN A 154 1.30 1.43 3.57
C ASN A 154 0.27 2.48 4.00
N TYR A 155 0.52 3.19 5.10
CA TYR A 155 -0.45 4.12 5.69
C TYR A 155 -0.13 5.59 5.38
N SER A 156 0.93 6.12 5.99
CA SER A 156 1.16 7.56 6.15
C SER A 156 2.33 8.00 5.30
N TYR A 157 2.04 8.67 4.18
CA TYR A 157 3.04 9.31 3.32
C TYR A 157 4.15 8.37 2.84
N ILE A 158 3.92 7.06 2.84
CA ILE A 158 4.66 6.09 2.03
C ILE A 158 3.96 6.00 0.69
N ILE A 159 4.71 5.90 -0.41
CA ILE A 159 4.13 5.84 -1.75
C ILE A 159 3.12 4.68 -1.85
N PRO A 160 1.85 4.94 -2.18
CA PRO A 160 0.86 3.88 -2.29
C PRO A 160 1.19 2.89 -3.40
N ILE A 161 1.22 1.60 -3.04
CA ILE A 161 1.33 0.49 -4.00
C ILE A 161 -0.08 -0.04 -4.28
N TYR A 162 -0.42 -0.21 -5.56
CA TYR A 162 -1.74 -0.62 -5.99
C TYR A 162 -1.78 -2.08 -6.40
N CYS A 163 -0.84 -2.49 -7.24
CA CYS A 163 -0.83 -3.83 -7.78
C CYS A 163 0.57 -4.26 -8.20
N ILE A 164 0.69 -5.56 -8.42
CA ILE A 164 1.86 -6.20 -8.97
C ILE A 164 1.46 -6.79 -10.32
N THR A 165 2.36 -6.68 -11.28
CA THR A 165 2.19 -7.26 -12.62
C THR A 165 3.49 -7.90 -13.07
N ARG A 166 3.45 -8.63 -14.18
CA ARG A 166 4.62 -9.25 -14.80
C ARG A 166 4.60 -8.99 -16.29
N ASP A 167 5.65 -8.36 -16.78
CA ASP A 167 5.79 -8.06 -18.20
C ASP A 167 5.93 -9.38 -18.99
N PRO A 168 5.04 -9.68 -19.95
CA PRO A 168 5.07 -10.93 -20.69
C PRO A 168 6.26 -11.05 -21.64
N ILE A 169 6.92 -9.94 -22.01
CA ILE A 169 8.07 -9.92 -22.92
C ILE A 169 9.37 -10.16 -22.16
N THR A 170 9.61 -9.39 -21.09
CA THR A 170 10.85 -9.47 -20.30
C THR A 170 10.78 -10.51 -19.18
N ASN A 171 9.56 -10.95 -18.84
CA ASN A 171 9.24 -11.83 -17.72
C ASN A 171 9.57 -11.22 -16.34
N GLU A 172 9.90 -9.92 -16.29
CA GLU A 172 10.21 -9.18 -15.08
C GLU A 172 8.94 -8.75 -14.34
N TYR A 173 8.99 -8.82 -13.01
CA TYR A 173 7.94 -8.26 -12.17
C TYR A 173 8.03 -6.74 -12.13
N ALA A 174 6.86 -6.12 -12.02
CA ALA A 174 6.73 -4.69 -11.85
C ALA A 174 5.75 -4.36 -10.73
N ILE A 175 6.07 -3.32 -9.99
CA ILE A 175 5.21 -2.73 -8.96
C ILE A 175 4.52 -1.52 -9.56
N VAL A 176 3.20 -1.48 -9.47
CA VAL A 176 2.38 -0.35 -9.90
C VAL A 176 1.98 0.46 -8.68
N MET A 177 2.24 1.76 -8.73
CA MET A 177 2.14 2.68 -7.59
C MET A 177 1.62 4.05 -8.01
N GLN A 178 1.31 4.89 -7.02
CA GLN A 178 0.90 6.27 -7.24
C GLN A 178 1.93 7.02 -8.11
N TYR A 179 1.45 7.67 -9.16
CA TYR A 179 2.25 8.61 -9.93
C TYR A 179 2.31 9.97 -9.23
N CYS A 180 3.51 10.52 -9.08
CA CYS A 180 3.76 11.84 -8.49
C CYS A 180 4.22 12.80 -9.59
N ASP A 181 3.32 13.70 -10.00
CA ASP A 181 3.45 14.52 -11.20
C ASP A 181 4.49 15.65 -11.09
N LYS A 182 4.87 16.05 -9.87
CA LYS A 182 5.95 17.02 -9.63
C LYS A 182 7.34 16.37 -9.57
N GLY A 183 7.43 15.05 -9.65
CA GLY A 183 8.68 14.31 -9.57
C GLY A 183 9.26 14.26 -8.14
N ASP A 184 10.59 14.16 -8.04
CA ASP A 184 11.31 14.03 -6.76
C ASP A 184 11.82 15.37 -6.21
N TRP A 185 12.09 15.42 -4.91
CA TRP A 185 12.61 16.63 -4.25
C TRP A 185 13.98 17.07 -4.78
N LYS A 186 14.85 16.14 -5.23
CA LYS A 186 16.14 16.53 -5.82
C LYS A 186 15.92 17.36 -7.08
N HIS A 187 14.93 17.01 -7.90
CA HIS A 187 14.55 17.81 -9.07
C HIS A 187 13.95 19.16 -8.65
N ILE A 188 12.96 19.16 -7.77
CA ILE A 188 12.25 20.37 -7.31
C ILE A 188 13.21 21.38 -6.68
N ILE A 189 14.12 20.92 -5.81
CA ILE A 189 15.09 21.80 -5.14
C ILE A 189 16.10 22.37 -6.16
N ARG A 190 16.55 21.57 -7.12
CA ARG A 190 17.53 22.00 -8.14
C ARG A 190 16.99 23.01 -9.13
N GLN A 191 15.68 23.02 -9.37
CA GLN A 191 15.05 24.04 -10.21
C GLN A 191 15.09 25.45 -9.58
N ASN A 192 15.73 25.61 -8.41
CA ASN A 192 15.95 26.90 -7.74
C ASN A 192 14.64 27.67 -7.51
N ASP A 193 13.57 26.92 -7.27
CA ASP A 193 12.25 27.47 -7.51
C ASP A 193 11.81 28.36 -6.34
N LYS A 194 11.51 29.61 -6.69
CA LYS A 194 10.84 30.57 -5.80
C LYS A 194 9.42 30.11 -5.43
N SER A 195 8.95 28.98 -5.99
CA SER A 195 7.63 28.38 -5.76
C SER A 195 7.44 27.72 -4.39
N LEU A 196 8.48 27.15 -3.78
CA LEU A 196 8.33 26.49 -2.47
C LEU A 196 8.39 27.51 -1.33
N SER A 197 7.20 27.92 -0.87
CA SER A 197 7.06 28.76 0.30
C SER A 197 7.58 28.04 1.56
N TRP A 198 7.85 28.79 2.62
CA TRP A 198 8.19 28.20 3.92
C TRP A 198 7.10 27.25 4.43
N ARG A 199 5.83 27.57 4.13
CA ARG A 199 4.71 26.70 4.47
C ARG A 199 4.79 25.36 3.74
N ASP A 200 5.10 25.37 2.45
CA ASP A 200 5.23 24.13 1.67
C ASP A 200 6.38 23.28 2.19
N ARG A 201 7.52 23.91 2.50
CA ARG A 201 8.68 23.23 3.10
C ARG A 201 8.34 22.57 4.44
N LEU A 202 7.61 23.26 5.32
CA LEU A 202 7.18 22.71 6.60
C LEU A 202 6.18 21.56 6.40
N HIS A 203 5.26 21.67 5.44
CA HIS A 203 4.32 20.62 5.10
C HIS A 203 5.03 19.37 4.56
N MET A 204 5.95 19.56 3.61
CA MET A 204 6.84 18.54 3.07
C MET A 204 7.61 17.79 4.17
N LEU A 205 8.20 18.51 5.12
CA LEU A 205 8.90 17.92 6.26
C LEU A 205 7.95 17.17 7.20
N PHE A 206 6.75 17.71 7.46
CA PHE A 206 5.73 17.05 8.27
C PHE A 206 5.35 15.68 7.67
N ASN A 207 5.07 15.62 6.36
CA ASN A 207 4.79 14.36 5.66
C ASN A 207 5.94 13.35 5.86
N MET A 208 7.19 13.79 5.70
CA MET A 208 8.36 12.92 5.87
C MET A 208 8.56 12.43 7.30
N THR A 209 8.33 13.28 8.30
CA THR A 209 8.41 12.85 9.70
C THR A 209 7.37 11.78 10.04
N ASN A 210 6.16 11.86 9.45
CA ASN A 210 5.13 10.86 9.65
C ASN A 210 5.44 9.54 8.92
N ALA A 211 5.94 9.60 7.68
CA ALA A 211 6.42 8.41 6.96
C ALA A 211 7.51 7.67 7.73
N LEU A 212 8.51 8.39 8.24
CA LEU A 212 9.60 7.80 9.01
C LEU A 212 9.14 7.26 10.36
N LYS A 213 8.21 7.96 11.03
CA LYS A 213 7.59 7.49 12.25
C LYS A 213 6.93 6.12 12.03
N GLU A 214 6.14 5.97 10.97
CA GLU A 214 5.49 4.70 10.64
C GLU A 214 6.50 3.58 10.39
N ILE A 215 7.48 3.81 9.50
CA ILE A 215 8.56 2.85 9.22
C ILE A 215 9.21 2.40 10.53
N HIS A 216 9.49 3.35 11.41
CA HIS A 216 10.15 3.08 12.69
C HIS A 216 9.27 2.34 13.70
N GLU A 217 7.97 2.64 13.77
CA GLU A 217 6.99 1.98 14.65
C GLU A 217 6.72 0.54 14.21
N ASN A 218 6.77 0.28 12.90
CA ASN A 218 6.67 -1.06 12.33
C ASN A 218 7.99 -1.85 12.40
N GLY A 219 9.02 -1.31 13.05
CA GLY A 219 10.29 -2.01 13.27
C GLY A 219 11.23 -2.01 12.07
N TYR A 220 11.08 -1.08 11.13
CA TYR A 220 11.97 -0.93 9.97
C TYR A 220 12.88 0.30 10.09
N VAL A 221 13.95 0.32 9.29
CA VAL A 221 14.79 1.49 9.00
C VAL A 221 14.93 1.61 7.48
N HIS A 222 14.62 2.78 6.92
CA HIS A 222 14.63 2.99 5.46
C HIS A 222 16.01 2.83 4.81
N CYS A 223 17.07 3.24 5.50
CA CYS A 223 18.48 3.13 5.08
C CYS A 223 18.91 3.88 3.81
N ASP A 224 18.01 4.57 3.10
CA ASP A 224 18.31 5.28 1.85
C ASP A 224 17.48 6.57 1.68
N ILE A 225 17.42 7.36 2.75
CA ILE A 225 16.64 8.61 2.75
C ILE A 225 17.46 9.69 2.07
N HIS A 226 17.01 10.11 0.88
CA HIS A 226 17.58 11.24 0.17
C HIS A 226 16.52 11.93 -0.71
N PRO A 227 16.73 13.19 -1.15
CA PRO A 227 15.71 13.93 -1.91
C PRO A 227 15.25 13.25 -3.21
N GLY A 228 16.04 12.35 -3.81
CA GLY A 228 15.62 11.55 -4.96
C GLY A 228 14.60 10.44 -4.67
N ASN A 229 14.42 10.05 -3.40
CA ASN A 229 13.49 9.00 -2.95
C ASN A 229 12.24 9.60 -2.30
N ILE A 230 12.11 10.93 -2.34
CA ILE A 230 10.95 11.65 -1.84
C ILE A 230 10.21 12.24 -3.05
N LEU A 231 9.05 11.67 -3.34
CA LEU A 231 8.20 12.02 -4.47
C LEU A 231 7.16 13.05 -4.05
N GLN A 232 6.77 13.93 -4.97
CA GLN A 232 5.82 15.01 -4.72
C GLN A 232 4.69 14.98 -5.73
N ASN A 233 3.45 15.03 -5.24
CA ASN A 233 2.29 15.39 -6.05
C ASN A 233 1.79 16.79 -5.65
N GLU A 234 0.68 17.24 -6.21
CA GLU A 234 0.10 18.56 -5.88
C GLU A 234 -0.15 18.79 -4.38
N TYR A 235 -0.43 17.74 -3.60
CA TYR A 235 -0.91 17.89 -2.22
C TYR A 235 0.06 17.38 -1.15
N SER A 236 0.94 16.44 -1.48
CA SER A 236 1.69 15.68 -0.49
C SER A 236 3.00 15.16 -1.02
N SER A 237 3.95 15.03 -0.09
CA SER A 237 5.20 14.32 -0.30
C SER A 237 5.07 12.87 0.18
N TYR A 238 5.67 11.96 -0.56
CA TYR A 238 5.68 10.52 -0.28
C TYR A 238 7.10 9.98 -0.27
N LEU A 239 7.43 9.21 0.76
CA LEU A 239 8.67 8.46 0.83
C LEU A 239 8.52 7.18 -0.02
N SER A 240 9.53 6.90 -0.82
CA SER A 240 9.56 5.79 -1.78
C SER A 240 10.90 5.06 -1.73
N ASP A 241 10.97 3.94 -2.44
CA ASP A 241 12.15 3.07 -2.52
C ASP A 241 12.51 2.39 -1.19
N LEU A 242 11.66 1.45 -0.78
CA LEU A 242 11.90 0.60 0.38
C LEU A 242 12.80 -0.61 0.07
N GLY A 243 13.51 -0.62 -1.07
CA GLY A 243 14.36 -1.75 -1.47
C GLY A 243 15.53 -2.03 -0.52
N LEU A 244 15.96 -1.02 0.23
CA LEU A 244 17.02 -1.11 1.24
C LEU A 244 16.50 -1.11 2.69
N CYS A 245 15.18 -1.19 2.87
CA CYS A 245 14.59 -1.27 4.22
C CYS A 245 15.08 -2.50 4.97
N ASN A 246 15.60 -2.29 6.17
CA ASN A 246 16.03 -3.35 7.07
C ASN A 246 15.18 -3.36 8.34
N ILE A 247 14.97 -4.55 8.90
CA ILE A 247 14.33 -4.72 10.20
C ILE A 247 15.31 -4.24 11.28
N LYS A 248 14.81 -3.49 12.26
CA LYS A 248 15.54 -2.98 13.42
C LYS A 248 16.01 -4.09 14.35
#